data_AF-G9ZFF0-F1
#
_entry.id   AF-G9ZFF0-F1
#
_cell.length_a   1.000
_cell.length_b   1.000
_cell.length_c   1.000
_cell.angle_alpha   90.00
_cell.angle_beta   90.00
_cell.angle_gamma   90.00
#
_symmetry.space_group_name_H-M   'P 1'
#
loop_
_entity.id
_entity.type
_entity.pdbx_description
1 polymer ?
#
loop_
_entity_poly.entity_id
_entity_poly.type
_entity_poly.pdbx_seq_one_letter_code
_entity_poly.pdbx_strand_id
1 'polypeptide(L)'
;MSISDDLMWRWFTLLSFRSLDEIKALQAEVASGRNPRDVKFELARELVGRFHDAAAAEAAQEAFVNRFARNEIPEDLEEISIACEGDVMPIANVLKAAGMVPSTSEGLRMVDGGAVKVDGEKVADRSFKLPRGFSGIIQAGKRRIAKVVLA
;
A
#
# COMPACT_ATOMS: atom_id res chain seq x y z
N MET A 1 9.03 7.73 -8.52
CA MET A 1 9.61 6.86 -7.46
C MET A 1 10.14 5.51 -7.96
N SER A 2 9.73 5.01 -9.14
CA SER A 2 10.09 3.66 -9.63
C SER A 2 11.45 3.52 -10.31
N ILE A 3 12.21 4.61 -10.47
CA ILE A 3 13.58 4.57 -11.04
C ILE A 3 14.58 4.05 -10.01
N SER A 4 15.67 3.40 -10.44
CA SER A 4 16.73 2.96 -9.54
C SER A 4 17.49 4.15 -8.93
N ASP A 5 18.19 3.90 -7.82
CA ASP A 5 19.03 4.91 -7.16
C ASP A 5 20.18 5.35 -8.09
N ASP A 6 20.76 4.44 -8.86
CA ASP A 6 21.82 4.79 -9.82
C ASP A 6 21.29 5.68 -10.96
N LEU A 7 20.12 5.34 -11.52
CA LEU A 7 19.55 6.06 -12.66
C LEU A 7 19.09 7.48 -12.26
N MET A 8 18.71 7.69 -11.01
CA MET A 8 18.19 8.98 -10.55
C MET A 8 19.20 10.11 -10.73
N TRP A 9 20.51 9.83 -10.64
CA TRP A 9 21.55 10.85 -10.80
C TRP A 9 21.58 11.42 -12.22
N ARG A 10 21.42 10.56 -13.22
CA ARG A 10 21.30 11.00 -14.62
C ARG A 10 20.06 11.89 -14.81
N TRP A 11 18.97 11.59 -14.09
CA TRP A 11 17.77 12.42 -14.13
C TRP A 11 17.99 13.77 -13.47
N PHE A 12 18.67 13.82 -12.31
CA PHE A 12 19.11 15.07 -11.70
C PHE A 12 19.93 15.92 -12.68
N THR A 13 20.95 15.35 -13.31
CA THR A 13 21.81 16.09 -14.25
C THR A 13 21.05 16.62 -15.48
N LEU A 14 20.03 15.92 -15.95
CA LEU A 14 19.32 16.28 -17.17
C LEU A 14 18.07 17.14 -16.94
N LEU A 15 17.45 17.04 -15.76
CA LEU A 15 16.11 17.59 -15.52
C LEU A 15 16.06 18.64 -14.41
N SER A 16 16.98 18.58 -13.44
CA SER A 16 17.05 19.54 -12.33
C SER A 16 17.80 20.81 -12.74
N PHE A 17 17.44 21.94 -12.13
CA PHE A 17 18.18 23.19 -12.24
C PHE A 17 19.33 23.31 -11.23
N ARG A 18 19.54 22.30 -10.38
CA ARG A 18 20.71 22.24 -9.49
C ARG A 18 22.01 22.18 -10.28
N SER A 19 23.02 22.87 -9.76
CA SER A 19 24.38 22.80 -10.26
C SER A 19 24.96 21.39 -10.09
N LEU A 20 25.97 21.07 -10.89
CA LEU A 20 26.68 19.79 -10.77
C LEU A 20 27.32 19.60 -9.39
N ASP A 21 27.72 20.69 -8.74
CA ASP A 21 28.33 20.63 -7.41
C ASP A 21 27.30 20.34 -6.31
N GLU A 22 26.09 20.90 -6.40
CA GLU A 22 24.97 20.52 -5.54
C GLU A 22 24.57 19.05 -5.73
N ILE A 23 24.56 18.56 -6.97
CA ILE A 23 24.27 17.14 -7.26
C ILE A 23 25.35 16.24 -6.67
N LYS A 24 26.64 16.60 -6.76
CA LYS A 24 27.74 15.86 -6.11
C LYS A 24 27.61 15.85 -4.60
N ALA A 25 27.18 16.95 -3.99
CA ALA A 25 26.93 17.01 -2.55
C ALA A 25 25.83 16.02 -2.13
N LEU A 26 24.71 15.98 -2.87
CA LEU A 26 23.66 14.98 -2.63
C LEU A 26 24.15 13.54 -2.78
N GLN A 27 25.02 13.26 -3.76
CA GLN A 27 25.64 11.94 -3.93
C GLN A 27 26.48 11.55 -2.71
N ALA A 28 27.28 12.49 -2.18
CA ALA A 28 28.07 12.27 -0.99
C ALA A 28 27.20 12.04 0.26
N GLU A 29 26.11 12.80 0.41
CA GLU A 29 25.14 12.59 1.49
C GLU A 29 24.52 11.19 1.44
N VAL A 30 24.10 10.74 0.26
CA VAL A 30 23.57 9.37 0.07
C VAL A 30 24.62 8.32 0.39
N ALA A 31 25.86 8.51 -0.06
CA ALA A 31 26.97 7.61 0.27
C ALA A 31 27.27 7.57 1.79
N SER A 32 26.99 8.66 2.50
CA SER A 32 27.15 8.77 3.96
C SER A 32 25.95 8.25 4.77
N GLY A 33 24.90 7.73 4.11
CA GLY A 33 23.77 7.06 4.76
C GLY A 33 22.42 7.78 4.63
N ARG A 34 22.35 8.89 3.90
CA ARG A 34 21.07 9.53 3.57
C ARG A 34 20.23 8.61 2.69
N ASN A 35 18.94 8.48 2.99
CA ASN A 35 18.05 7.59 2.23
C ASN A 35 17.88 8.12 0.78
N PRO A 36 18.20 7.34 -0.26
CA PRO A 36 18.00 7.72 -1.65
C PRO A 36 16.57 8.13 -1.98
N ARG A 37 15.58 7.57 -1.26
CA ARG A 37 14.17 7.91 -1.40
C ARG A 37 13.91 9.40 -1.17
N ASP A 38 14.55 9.99 -0.17
CA ASP A 38 14.32 11.39 0.19
C ASP A 38 14.87 12.31 -0.88
N VAL A 39 16.03 11.97 -1.45
CA VAL A 39 16.62 12.71 -2.57
C VAL A 39 15.75 12.59 -3.83
N LYS A 40 15.14 11.42 -4.09
CA LYS A 40 14.16 11.28 -5.19
C LYS A 40 12.91 12.14 -4.98
N PHE A 41 12.47 12.33 -3.73
CA PHE A 41 11.36 13.24 -3.44
C PHE A 41 11.72 14.69 -3.73
N GLU A 42 12.96 15.11 -3.46
CA GLU A 42 13.40 16.46 -3.84
C GLU A 42 13.28 16.70 -5.35
N LEU A 43 13.78 15.77 -6.18
CA LEU A 43 13.64 15.89 -7.63
C LEU A 43 12.17 15.85 -8.06
N ALA A 44 11.36 14.98 -7.46
CA ALA A 44 9.94 14.88 -7.78
C ALA A 44 9.20 16.18 -7.45
N ARG A 45 9.47 16.79 -6.29
CA ARG A 45 8.90 18.08 -5.90
C ARG A 45 9.29 19.18 -6.87
N GLU A 46 10.56 19.24 -7.26
CA GLU A 46 11.05 20.23 -8.24
C GLU A 46 10.31 20.08 -9.58
N LEU A 47 10.22 18.87 -10.11
CA LEU A 47 9.57 18.62 -11.40
C LEU A 47 8.07 18.88 -11.35
N VAL A 48 7.36 18.37 -10.34
CA VAL A 48 5.91 18.61 -10.20
C VAL A 48 5.63 20.09 -10.00
N GLY A 49 6.41 20.77 -9.15
CA GLY A 49 6.26 22.20 -8.91
C GLY A 49 6.49 23.05 -10.16
N ARG A 50 7.40 22.61 -11.03
CA ARG A 50 7.72 23.30 -12.28
C ARG A 50 6.62 23.17 -13.34
N PHE A 51 5.97 22.01 -13.44
CA PHE A 51 4.94 21.75 -14.46
C PHE A 51 3.50 21.96 -13.97
N HIS A 52 3.32 22.11 -12.66
CA HIS A 52 2.04 22.41 -12.02
C HIS A 52 2.25 23.62 -11.09
N ASP A 53 2.30 23.40 -9.79
CA ASP A 53 2.60 24.41 -8.79
C ASP A 53 3.13 23.76 -7.50
N ALA A 54 3.52 24.58 -6.52
CA ALA A 54 4.04 24.12 -5.25
C ALA A 54 3.02 23.30 -4.43
N ALA A 55 1.72 23.64 -4.53
CA ALA A 55 0.68 22.93 -3.80
C ALA A 55 0.48 21.51 -4.34
N ALA A 56 0.52 21.34 -5.67
CA ALA A 56 0.46 20.06 -6.34
C ALA A 56 1.68 19.18 -6.01
N ALA A 57 2.86 19.77 -5.85
CA ALA A 57 4.08 19.06 -5.45
C ALA A 57 3.95 18.48 -4.04
N GLU A 58 3.49 19.28 -3.07
CA GLU A 58 3.24 18.82 -1.71
C GLU A 58 2.15 17.76 -1.67
N ALA A 59 1.01 18.00 -2.31
CA ALA A 59 -0.10 17.05 -2.37
C ALA A 59 0.31 15.72 -3.00
N ALA A 60 1.12 15.73 -4.07
CA ALA A 60 1.62 14.52 -4.71
C ALA A 60 2.57 13.73 -3.79
N GLN A 61 3.44 14.42 -3.05
CA GLN A 61 4.30 13.79 -2.07
C GLN A 61 3.48 13.20 -0.92
N GLU A 62 2.55 13.95 -0.35
CA GLU A 62 1.67 13.46 0.71
C GLU A 62 0.85 12.27 0.24
N ALA A 63 0.24 12.32 -0.94
CA ALA A 63 -0.51 11.21 -1.51
C ALA A 63 0.38 9.97 -1.73
N PHE A 64 1.64 10.15 -2.11
CA PHE A 64 2.58 9.04 -2.21
C PHE A 64 2.96 8.51 -0.81
N VAL A 65 3.28 9.39 0.14
CA VAL A 65 3.63 8.97 1.51
C VAL A 65 2.44 8.26 2.15
N ASN A 66 1.24 8.80 2.08
CA ASN A 66 0.01 8.20 2.62
C ASN A 66 -0.29 6.85 1.98
N ARG A 67 -0.21 6.72 0.66
CA ARG A 67 -0.38 5.44 -0.04
C ARG A 67 0.58 4.35 0.45
N PHE A 68 1.82 4.72 0.78
CA PHE A 68 2.85 3.77 1.24
C PHE A 68 2.96 3.64 2.77
N ALA A 69 2.53 4.66 3.54
CA ALA A 69 2.61 4.73 4.99
C ALA A 69 1.32 4.26 5.66
N ARG A 70 0.16 4.50 5.04
CA ARG A 70 -1.16 4.21 5.63
C ARG A 70 -1.75 2.86 5.25
N ASN A 71 -1.12 2.05 4.38
CA ASN A 71 -1.79 0.87 3.80
C ASN A 71 -3.23 1.22 3.37
N GLU A 72 -3.44 2.44 2.84
CA GLU A 72 -4.77 3.02 2.69
C GLU A 72 -5.58 2.12 1.78
N ILE A 73 -6.63 1.55 2.36
CA ILE A 73 -7.62 0.76 1.66
C ILE A 73 -8.20 1.66 0.56
N PRO A 74 -8.17 1.24 -0.72
CA PRO A 74 -8.78 2.01 -1.81
C PRO A 74 -10.21 2.43 -1.48
N GLU A 75 -10.63 3.65 -1.83
CA GLU A 75 -12.03 4.07 -1.64
C GLU A 75 -12.98 3.29 -2.57
N ASP A 76 -12.50 2.91 -3.76
CA ASP A 76 -13.22 2.09 -4.75
C ASP A 76 -12.91 0.60 -4.57
N LEU A 77 -13.21 0.03 -3.40
CA LEU A 77 -13.10 -1.42 -3.21
C LEU A 77 -14.18 -2.17 -3.99
N GLU A 78 -13.78 -3.27 -4.61
CA GLU A 78 -14.71 -4.27 -5.13
C GLU A 78 -15.56 -4.83 -3.98
N GLU A 79 -16.88 -4.72 -4.12
CA GLU A 79 -17.84 -5.31 -3.19
C GLU A 79 -18.14 -6.75 -3.60
N ILE A 80 -17.87 -7.69 -2.71
CA ILE A 80 -18.06 -9.12 -2.94
C ILE A 80 -19.14 -9.63 -2.00
N SER A 81 -20.26 -10.07 -2.58
CA SER A 81 -21.35 -10.71 -1.84
C SER A 81 -21.16 -12.22 -1.78
N ILE A 82 -21.17 -12.79 -0.59
CA ILE A 82 -20.98 -14.23 -0.34
C ILE A 82 -22.20 -14.75 0.41
N ALA A 83 -22.81 -15.83 -0.10
CA ALA A 83 -23.91 -16.50 0.57
C ALA A 83 -23.40 -17.26 1.82
N CYS A 84 -24.01 -17.01 2.96
CA CYS A 84 -23.72 -17.66 4.23
C CYS A 84 -24.84 -18.67 4.56
N GLU A 85 -24.55 -19.96 4.40
CA GLU A 85 -25.53 -21.04 4.62
C GLU A 85 -25.93 -21.23 6.10
N GLY A 86 -25.27 -20.56 7.05
CA GLY A 86 -25.59 -20.60 8.48
C GLY A 86 -25.47 -19.23 9.15
N ASP A 87 -25.46 -19.22 10.49
CA ASP A 87 -25.41 -17.96 11.27
C ASP A 87 -24.02 -17.30 11.25
N VAL A 88 -22.97 -18.08 10.98
CA VAL A 88 -21.58 -17.63 10.99
C VAL A 88 -20.76 -18.34 9.91
N MET A 89 -19.76 -17.64 9.36
CA MET A 89 -18.79 -18.19 8.41
C MET A 89 -17.35 -18.01 8.92
N PRO A 90 -16.52 -19.07 8.96
CA PRO A 90 -15.11 -18.95 9.34
C PRO A 90 -14.32 -18.04 8.40
N ILE A 91 -13.41 -17.22 8.92
CA ILE A 91 -12.64 -16.23 8.14
C ILE A 91 -11.89 -16.87 6.96
N ALA A 92 -11.33 -18.07 7.14
CA ALA A 92 -10.62 -18.77 6.07
C ALA A 92 -11.54 -19.16 4.89
N ASN A 93 -12.82 -19.46 5.18
CA ASN A 93 -13.82 -19.76 4.16
C ASN A 93 -14.24 -18.48 3.44
N VAL A 94 -14.40 -17.38 4.19
CA VAL A 94 -14.70 -16.05 3.61
C VAL A 94 -13.58 -15.60 2.67
N LEU A 95 -12.31 -15.71 3.08
CA LEU A 95 -11.16 -15.36 2.24
C LEU A 95 -11.11 -16.17 0.94
N LYS A 96 -11.45 -17.47 0.99
CA LYS A 96 -11.50 -18.32 -0.20
C LYS A 96 -12.68 -17.95 -1.10
N ALA A 97 -13.87 -17.76 -0.52
CA ALA A 97 -15.07 -17.41 -1.26
C ALA A 97 -14.97 -16.02 -1.91
N ALA A 98 -14.26 -15.09 -1.27
CA ALA A 98 -13.92 -13.77 -1.81
C ALA A 98 -12.82 -13.80 -2.89
N GLY A 99 -12.30 -14.97 -3.27
CA GLY A 99 -11.20 -15.08 -4.24
C GLY A 99 -9.86 -14.51 -3.75
N MET A 100 -9.74 -14.14 -2.48
CA MET A 100 -8.52 -13.55 -1.91
C MET A 100 -7.42 -14.62 -1.72
N VAL A 101 -7.80 -15.87 -1.50
CA VAL A 101 -6.85 -17.00 -1.40
C VAL A 101 -7.33 -18.19 -2.24
N PRO A 102 -6.42 -18.99 -2.82
CA PRO A 102 -6.77 -20.17 -3.60
C PRO A 102 -7.32 -21.32 -2.74
N SER A 103 -7.05 -21.33 -1.43
CA SER A 103 -7.50 -22.38 -0.52
C SER A 103 -7.73 -21.88 0.91
N THR A 104 -8.57 -22.59 1.66
CA THR A 104 -8.80 -22.33 3.09
C THR A 104 -7.54 -22.53 3.92
N SER A 105 -6.69 -23.50 3.56
CA SER A 105 -5.40 -23.73 4.22
C SER A 105 -4.43 -22.56 4.04
N GLU A 106 -4.43 -21.89 2.87
CA GLU A 106 -3.65 -20.65 2.69
C GLU A 106 -4.23 -19.52 3.54
N GLY A 107 -5.56 -19.35 3.56
CA GLY A 107 -6.22 -18.36 4.41
C GLY A 107 -5.84 -18.52 5.89
N LEU A 108 -5.85 -19.75 6.39
CA LEU A 108 -5.44 -20.09 7.76
C LEU A 108 -3.96 -19.76 8.03
N ARG A 109 -3.05 -20.07 7.09
CA ARG A 109 -1.63 -19.68 7.22
C ARG A 109 -1.45 -18.16 7.27
N MET A 110 -2.26 -17.41 6.51
CA MET A 110 -2.22 -15.96 6.55
C MET A 110 -2.72 -15.39 7.88
N VAL A 111 -3.72 -16.03 8.51
CA VAL A 111 -4.16 -15.68 9.87
C VAL A 111 -3.02 -15.90 10.87
N ASP A 112 -2.37 -17.08 10.84
CA ASP A 112 -1.24 -17.38 11.74
C ASP A 112 -0.09 -16.38 11.57
N GLY A 113 0.22 -16.03 10.31
CA GLY A 113 1.23 -15.03 9.98
C GLY A 113 0.82 -13.59 10.30
N GLY A 114 -0.41 -13.37 10.77
CA GLY A 114 -0.93 -12.05 11.10
C GLY A 114 -1.13 -11.12 9.91
N ALA A 115 -1.31 -11.69 8.73
CA ALA A 115 -1.51 -10.96 7.48
C ALA A 115 -2.98 -10.65 7.21
N VAL A 116 -3.91 -11.19 8.00
CA VAL A 116 -5.35 -10.97 7.84
C VAL A 116 -5.85 -9.88 8.77
N LYS A 117 -6.61 -8.93 8.23
CA LYS A 117 -7.30 -7.89 9.00
C LYS A 117 -8.77 -7.79 8.58
N VAL A 118 -9.63 -7.48 9.54
CA VAL A 118 -11.06 -7.16 9.36
C VAL A 118 -11.27 -5.76 9.91
N ASP A 119 -11.78 -4.84 9.10
CA ASP A 119 -11.99 -3.42 9.45
C ASP A 119 -10.75 -2.75 10.07
N GLY A 120 -9.56 -3.16 9.60
CA GLY A 120 -8.27 -2.66 10.08
C GLY A 120 -7.70 -3.39 11.31
N GLU A 121 -8.50 -4.21 11.98
CA GLU A 121 -8.09 -5.00 13.14
C GLU A 121 -7.49 -6.34 12.72
N LYS A 122 -6.35 -6.70 13.30
CA LYS A 122 -5.64 -7.95 12.99
C LYS A 122 -6.41 -9.14 13.56
N VAL A 123 -6.70 -10.12 12.70
CA VAL A 123 -7.27 -11.41 13.12
C VAL A 123 -6.12 -12.32 13.56
N ALA A 124 -6.10 -12.68 14.84
CA ALA A 124 -5.08 -13.56 15.42
C ALA A 124 -5.58 -14.98 15.68
N ASP A 125 -6.90 -15.21 15.67
CA ASP A 125 -7.50 -16.50 15.95
C ASP A 125 -7.95 -17.21 14.67
N ARG A 126 -7.50 -18.45 14.49
CA ARG A 126 -7.91 -19.35 13.39
C ARG A 126 -9.41 -19.68 13.44
N SER A 127 -9.99 -19.62 14.64
CA SER A 127 -11.41 -19.90 14.88
C SER A 127 -12.31 -18.70 14.62
N PHE A 128 -11.75 -17.54 14.26
CA PHE A 128 -12.50 -16.31 14.00
C PHE A 128 -13.58 -16.53 12.94
N LYS A 129 -14.80 -16.08 13.28
CA LYS A 129 -15.98 -16.22 12.42
C LYS A 129 -16.65 -14.87 12.26
N LEU A 130 -17.20 -14.66 11.08
CA LEU A 130 -18.01 -13.49 10.76
C LEU A 130 -19.49 -13.88 10.79
N PRO A 131 -20.37 -13.08 11.42
CA PRO A 131 -21.79 -13.36 11.44
C PRO A 131 -22.42 -13.14 10.07
N ARG A 132 -23.52 -13.84 9.81
CA ARG A 132 -24.41 -13.51 8.69
C ARG A 132 -24.90 -12.07 8.83
N GLY A 133 -24.96 -11.34 7.72
CA GLY A 133 -25.24 -9.90 7.69
C GLY A 133 -24.00 -9.02 7.91
N PHE A 134 -22.81 -9.59 8.11
CA PHE A 134 -21.57 -8.83 8.15
C PHE A 134 -21.36 -8.07 6.85
N SER A 135 -20.95 -6.80 6.96
CA SER A 135 -20.51 -5.94 5.87
C SER A 135 -19.31 -5.14 6.34
N GLY A 136 -18.14 -5.38 5.75
CA GLY A 136 -16.91 -4.71 6.17
C GLY A 136 -15.74 -4.98 5.24
N ILE A 137 -14.59 -4.41 5.57
CA ILE A 137 -13.39 -4.51 4.77
C ILE A 137 -12.54 -5.66 5.27
N ILE A 138 -12.18 -6.58 4.36
CA ILE A 138 -11.27 -7.67 4.67
C ILE A 138 -9.98 -7.47 3.88
N GLN A 139 -8.86 -7.58 4.58
CA GLN A 139 -7.51 -7.47 4.02
C GLN A 139 -6.74 -8.76 4.27
N ALA A 140 -6.11 -9.30 3.22
CA ALA A 140 -5.20 -10.43 3.29
C ALA A 140 -3.83 -10.06 2.67
N GLY A 141 -2.90 -9.64 3.53
CA GLY A 141 -1.61 -9.09 3.13
C GLY A 141 -1.73 -7.68 2.56
N LYS A 142 -0.76 -7.23 1.75
CA LYS A 142 -0.70 -5.83 1.28
C LYS A 142 -1.58 -5.49 0.08
N ARG A 143 -1.96 -6.49 -0.74
CA ARG A 143 -2.59 -6.25 -2.05
C ARG A 143 -4.02 -6.80 -2.18
N ARG A 144 -4.42 -7.72 -1.32
CA ARG A 144 -5.74 -8.35 -1.40
C ARG A 144 -6.62 -7.67 -0.37
N ILE A 145 -7.44 -6.74 -0.83
CA ILE A 145 -8.35 -5.95 0.00
C ILE A 145 -9.68 -5.91 -0.75
N ALA A 146 -10.77 -6.22 -0.07
CA ALA A 146 -12.12 -6.20 -0.65
C ALA A 146 -13.14 -5.80 0.41
N LYS A 147 -14.25 -5.22 -0.02
CA LYS A 147 -15.44 -5.04 0.83
C LYS A 147 -16.27 -6.31 0.72
N VAL A 148 -16.53 -6.99 1.83
CA VAL A 148 -17.23 -8.28 1.83
C VAL A 148 -18.56 -8.14 2.54
N VAL A 149 -19.61 -8.65 1.91
CA VAL A 149 -20.96 -8.75 2.47
C VAL A 149 -21.34 -10.23 2.60
N LEU A 150 -21.75 -10.66 3.79
CA LEU A 150 -22.25 -12.01 4.05
C LEU A 150 -23.79 -12.00 4.05
N ALA A 151 -24.40 -12.56 3.01
CA ALA A 151 -25.86 -12.61 2.80
C ALA A 151 -26.51 -13.91 3.27
#